data_AF-A0A087URF9-F1
#
_entry.id   AF-A0A087URF9-F1
#
_cell.length_a   1.000
_cell.length_b   1.000
_cell.length_c   1.000
_cell.angle_alpha   90.00
_cell.angle_beta   90.00
_cell.angle_gamma   90.00
#
_symmetry.space_group_name_H-M   'P 1'
#
loop_
_entity.id
_entity.type
_entity.pdbx_description
1 polymer ?
#
loop_
_entity_poly.entity_id
_entity_poly.type
_entity_poly.pdbx_seq_one_letter_code
_entity_poly.pdbx_strand_id
1 'polypeptide(L)'
;MVQLLIYSQVETKDALLHAINEEFVEAVELLLEHEEQHHVKGKPHSWEAIDRDKATFTSDITPLILAAHRDNYEIIKLLLDRVSNDSSQAPLDIKIPTPHEVRCGCTECVKSSSEDSLRHSRSRINSYR
;
A
#
# COMPACT_ATOMS: atom_id res chain seq x y z
N MET A 1 18.10 14.42 2.03
CA MET A 1 18.55 13.42 1.03
C MET A 1 17.39 12.90 0.19
N VAL A 2 16.31 12.39 0.79
CA VAL A 2 15.09 11.91 0.07
C VAL A 2 14.50 12.97 -0.88
N GLN A 3 14.34 14.21 -0.41
CA GLN A 3 13.91 15.35 -1.24
C GLN A 3 14.73 15.51 -2.53
N LEU A 4 16.06 15.42 -2.44
CA LEU A 4 16.96 15.63 -3.59
C LEU A 4 16.80 14.52 -4.63
N LEU A 5 16.53 13.29 -4.19
CA LEU A 5 16.28 12.15 -5.08
C LEU A 5 14.93 12.27 -5.80
N ILE A 6 13.91 12.77 -5.10
CA ILE A 6 12.60 13.08 -5.69
C ILE A 6 12.71 14.19 -6.74
N TYR A 7 13.46 15.26 -6.44
CA TYR A 7 13.74 16.32 -7.43
C TYR A 7 14.51 15.78 -8.64
N SER A 8 15.33 14.74 -8.45
CA SER A 8 16.06 14.07 -9.53
C SER A 8 15.20 13.05 -10.30
N GLN A 9 13.90 12.96 -10.03
CA GLN A 9 12.94 12.06 -10.67
C GLN A 9 13.35 10.58 -10.57
N VAL A 10 13.96 10.18 -9.45
CA VAL A 10 14.26 8.78 -9.17
C VAL A 10 12.96 8.04 -8.83
N GLU A 11 12.76 6.85 -9.40
CA GLU A 11 11.61 6.00 -9.08
C GLU A 11 11.58 5.64 -7.58
N THR A 12 10.47 5.96 -6.91
CA THR A 12 10.29 5.76 -5.46
C THR A 12 10.00 4.29 -5.09
N LYS A 13 9.34 3.51 -5.95
CA LYS A 13 9.06 2.07 -5.73
C LYS A 13 8.43 1.80 -4.35
N ASP A 14 9.00 0.90 -3.54
CA ASP A 14 8.56 0.55 -2.19
C ASP A 14 9.12 1.47 -1.10
N ALA A 15 9.73 2.61 -1.46
CA ALA A 15 10.25 3.56 -0.48
C ALA A 15 9.19 4.01 0.53
N LEU A 16 7.92 4.15 0.10
CA LEU A 16 6.82 4.48 1.01
C LEU A 16 6.60 3.37 2.04
N LEU A 17 6.57 2.10 1.62
CA LEU A 17 6.40 0.98 2.54
C LEU A 17 7.59 0.85 3.50
N HIS A 18 8.80 1.11 3.04
CA HIS A 18 9.97 1.18 3.90
C HIS A 18 9.90 2.31 4.92
N ALA A 19 9.51 3.52 4.51
CA ALA A 19 9.36 4.66 5.42
C ALA A 19 8.30 4.37 6.51
N ILE A 20 7.19 3.72 6.16
CA ILE A 20 6.17 3.28 7.12
C ILE A 20 6.72 2.18 8.04
N ASN A 21 7.47 1.22 7.50
CA ASN A 21 8.06 0.13 8.29
C ASN A 21 9.05 0.64 9.34
N GLU A 22 9.80 1.69 9.01
CA GLU A 22 10.75 2.38 9.90
C GLU A 22 10.09 3.50 10.73
N GLU A 23 8.78 3.68 10.61
CA GLU A 23 7.99 4.67 11.37
C GLU A 23 8.46 6.13 11.17
N PHE A 24 9.03 6.44 10.00
CA PHE A 24 9.57 7.76 9.71
C PHE A 24 8.51 8.67 9.10
N VAL A 25 7.75 9.35 9.96
CA VAL A 25 6.58 10.18 9.61
C VAL A 25 6.88 11.22 8.53
N GLU A 26 7.95 11.99 8.65
CA GLU A 26 8.27 13.07 7.71
C GLU A 26 8.62 12.54 6.31
N ALA A 27 9.26 11.35 6.24
CA ALA A 27 9.52 10.70 4.97
C ALA A 27 8.22 10.19 4.34
N VAL A 28 7.29 9.65 5.15
CA VAL A 28 5.98 9.20 4.67
C VAL A 28 5.19 10.36 4.09
N GLU A 29 5.10 11.48 4.81
CA GLU A 29 4.40 12.67 4.34
C GLU A 29 4.95 13.15 2.99
N LEU A 30 6.27 13.27 2.90
CA LEU A 30 6.94 13.74 1.70
C LEU A 30 6.79 12.81 0.50
N LEU A 31 6.79 11.49 0.73
CA LEU A 31 6.57 10.49 -0.33
C LEU A 31 5.11 10.47 -0.79
N LEU A 32 4.15 10.68 0.11
CA LEU A 32 2.73 10.79 -0.23
C LEU A 32 2.46 12.02 -1.10
N GLU A 33 3.00 13.19 -0.72
CA GLU A 33 2.86 14.41 -1.52
C GLU A 33 3.43 14.25 -2.93
N HIS A 34 4.57 13.55 -3.06
CA HIS A 34 5.15 13.25 -4.36
C HIS A 34 4.27 12.31 -5.19
N GLU A 35 3.74 11.25 -4.58
CA GLU A 35 2.83 10.33 -5.28
C GLU A 35 1.57 11.06 -5.75
N GLU A 36 0.95 11.91 -4.93
CA GLU A 36 -0.25 12.69 -5.31
C GLU A 36 -0.01 13.59 -6.54
N GLN A 37 1.19 14.16 -6.66
CA GLN A 37 1.55 15.04 -7.78
C GLN A 37 1.89 14.29 -9.08
N HIS A 38 2.44 13.08 -8.97
CA HIS A 38 2.98 12.33 -10.11
C HIS A 38 2.13 11.13 -10.53
N HIS A 39 1.20 10.68 -9.68
CA HIS A 39 0.37 9.52 -9.95
C HIS A 39 -0.65 9.79 -11.07
N VAL A 40 -0.78 8.83 -11.98
CA VAL A 40 -1.72 8.89 -13.11
C VAL A 40 -2.89 7.95 -12.83
N LYS A 41 -4.11 8.50 -12.79
CA LYS A 41 -5.35 7.73 -12.59
C LYS A 41 -5.40 6.49 -13.50
N GLY A 42 -5.62 5.32 -12.90
CA GLY A 42 -5.74 4.05 -13.60
C GLY A 42 -4.44 3.29 -13.81
N LYS A 43 -3.29 3.82 -13.37
CA LYS A 43 -2.05 3.06 -13.23
C LYS A 43 -1.87 2.56 -11.79
N PRO A 44 -1.16 1.44 -11.58
CA PRO A 44 -0.80 1.01 -10.23
C PRO A 44 0.06 2.08 -9.56
N HIS A 45 -0.06 2.18 -8.23
CA HIS A 45 0.79 3.06 -7.43
C HIS A 45 2.25 2.60 -7.46
N SER A 46 3.18 3.49 -7.09
CA SER A 46 4.63 3.18 -7.09
C SER A 46 4.98 1.94 -6.27
N TRP A 47 4.29 1.71 -5.13
CA TRP A 47 4.48 0.53 -4.28
C TRP A 47 3.81 -0.75 -4.80
N GLU A 48 2.94 -0.65 -5.80
CA GLU A 48 2.24 -1.78 -6.44
C GLU A 48 2.93 -2.23 -7.73
N ALA A 49 3.63 -1.31 -8.40
CA ALA A 49 4.24 -1.52 -9.71
C ALA A 49 5.60 -2.27 -9.67
N ILE A 50 5.94 -2.88 -8.54
CA ILE A 50 7.25 -3.51 -8.32
C ILE A 50 7.23 -4.96 -8.82
N ASP A 51 8.30 -5.33 -9.51
CA ASP A 51 8.51 -6.71 -9.93
C ASP A 51 8.53 -7.65 -8.70
N ARG A 52 7.82 -8.78 -8.81
CA ARG A 52 7.62 -9.73 -7.70
C ARG A 52 8.93 -10.29 -7.17
N ASP A 53 9.94 -10.42 -8.04
CA ASP A 53 11.26 -10.95 -7.66
C ASP A 53 12.12 -9.92 -6.90
N LYS A 54 11.72 -8.65 -6.89
CA LYS A 54 12.44 -7.54 -6.26
C LYS A 54 11.69 -6.91 -5.09
N ALA A 55 10.40 -7.20 -4.94
CA ALA A 55 9.56 -6.60 -3.91
C ALA A 55 9.93 -7.14 -2.52
N THR A 56 10.24 -6.23 -1.59
CA THR A 56 10.50 -6.59 -0.18
C THR A 56 9.19 -6.95 0.54
N PHE A 57 8.11 -6.25 0.19
CA PHE A 57 6.78 -6.46 0.74
C PHE A 57 5.94 -7.32 -0.20
N THR A 58 5.08 -8.15 0.37
CA THR A 58 4.14 -8.93 -0.43
C THR A 58 3.03 -8.02 -0.97
N SER A 59 2.51 -8.30 -2.17
CA SER A 59 1.55 -7.42 -2.86
C SER A 59 0.23 -7.19 -2.13
N ASP A 60 -0.06 -7.97 -1.09
CA ASP A 60 -1.21 -7.84 -0.20
C ASP A 60 -0.99 -6.82 0.94
N ILE A 61 0.24 -6.34 1.13
CA ILE A 61 0.55 -5.28 2.10
C ILE A 61 0.36 -3.92 1.43
N THR A 62 -0.72 -3.24 1.80
CA THR A 62 -0.95 -1.84 1.44
C THR A 62 -0.29 -0.91 2.47
N PRO A 63 -0.02 0.37 2.14
CA PRO A 63 0.51 1.35 3.10
C PRO A 63 -0.31 1.42 4.41
N LEU A 64 -1.64 1.36 4.32
CA LEU A 64 -2.52 1.39 5.50
C LEU A 64 -2.50 0.10 6.31
N ILE A 65 -2.44 -1.07 5.67
CA ILE A 65 -2.24 -2.35 6.39
C ILE A 65 -0.90 -2.32 7.15
N LEU A 66 0.17 -1.85 6.50
CA LEU A 66 1.48 -1.80 7.13
C LEU A 66 1.51 -0.81 8.30
N ALA A 67 0.91 0.37 8.14
CA ALA A 67 0.79 1.35 9.21
C ALA A 67 -0.02 0.82 10.40
N ALA A 68 -1.13 0.10 10.14
CA ALA A 68 -1.92 -0.57 11.16
C ALA A 68 -1.11 -1.66 11.89
N HIS A 69 -0.31 -2.45 11.18
CA HIS A 69 0.55 -3.47 11.79
C HIS A 69 1.66 -2.88 12.67
N ARG A 70 2.06 -1.62 12.41
CA ARG A 70 3.02 -0.86 13.22
C ARG A 70 2.37 -0.11 14.38
N ASP A 71 1.03 -0.06 14.43
CA ASP A 71 0.25 0.68 15.44
C ASP A 71 0.67 2.16 15.55
N ASN A 72 1.09 2.76 14.43
CA ASN A 72 1.56 4.14 14.39
C ASN A 72 0.41 5.08 14.00
N TYR A 73 -0.25 5.64 15.01
CA TYR A 73 -1.43 6.49 14.86
C TYR A 73 -1.20 7.72 13.98
N GLU A 74 0.00 8.30 13.99
CA GLU A 74 0.30 9.50 13.21
C GLU A 74 0.31 9.19 11.72
N ILE A 75 1.00 8.11 11.33
CA ILE A 75 1.02 7.63 9.94
C ILE A 75 -0.37 7.18 9.50
N ILE A 76 -1.10 6.45 10.34
CA ILE A 76 -2.48 6.01 10.05
C ILE A 76 -3.37 7.23 9.77
N LYS A 77 -3.28 8.25 10.62
CA LYS A 77 -4.05 9.48 10.45
C LYS A 77 -3.67 10.21 9.16
N LEU A 78 -2.38 10.36 8.88
CA LEU A 78 -1.89 10.98 7.63
C LEU A 78 -2.43 10.29 6.38
N LEU A 79 -2.52 8.95 6.39
CA LEU A 79 -3.09 8.16 5.29
C LEU A 79 -4.61 8.35 5.20
N LEU A 80 -5.33 8.28 6.32
CA LEU A 80 -6.80 8.41 6.36
C LEU A 80 -7.29 9.82 5.97
N ASP A 81 -6.56 10.86 6.39
CA ASP A 81 -6.89 12.25 6.04
C ASP A 81 -6.81 12.43 4.51
N ARG A 82 -5.78 11.90 3.85
CA ARG A 82 -5.63 11.95 2.38
C ARG A 82 -6.66 11.12 1.62
N VAL A 83 -7.16 10.02 2.21
CA VAL A 83 -8.27 9.25 1.66
C VAL A 83 -9.60 10.02 1.75
N SER A 84 -9.79 10.83 2.79
CA SER A 84 -11.07 11.48 3.11
C SER A 84 -11.25 12.85 2.47
N ASN A 85 -10.17 13.58 2.21
CA ASN A 85 -10.22 15.01 1.90
C ASN A 85 -10.39 15.35 0.42
N ASP A 86 -10.57 14.37 -0.47
CA ASP A 86 -10.41 14.63 -1.89
C ASP A 86 -11.48 14.00 -2.80
N SER A 87 -12.57 14.73 -2.98
CA SER A 87 -13.53 14.50 -4.06
C SER A 87 -13.10 15.13 -5.40
N SER A 88 -11.94 15.79 -5.47
CA SER A 88 -11.52 16.67 -6.58
C SER A 88 -10.26 16.22 -7.33
N GLN A 89 -9.33 15.55 -6.67
CA GLN A 89 -8.11 14.96 -7.19
C GLN A 89 -8.18 13.43 -6.98
N ALA A 90 -7.21 12.70 -7.52
CA ALA A 90 -7.29 11.24 -7.58
C ALA A 90 -7.23 10.64 -6.17
N PRO A 91 -8.28 9.97 -5.67
CA PRO A 91 -8.19 9.29 -4.39
C PRO A 91 -7.07 8.26 -4.51
N LEU A 92 -6.07 8.33 -3.63
CA LEU A 92 -5.21 7.18 -3.42
C LEU A 92 -6.14 6.04 -2.96
N ASP A 93 -6.23 4.96 -3.72
CA ASP A 93 -7.08 3.81 -3.41
C ASP A 93 -6.42 2.95 -2.31
N ILE A 94 -6.07 3.59 -1.19
CA ILE A 94 -5.51 2.94 0.00
C ILE A 94 -6.70 2.47 0.86
N LYS A 95 -7.19 1.27 0.57
CA LYS A 95 -8.24 0.61 1.35
C LYS A 95 -7.74 -0.72 1.90
N ILE A 96 -8.20 -1.08 3.09
CA ILE A 96 -8.03 -2.44 3.59
C ILE A 96 -9.10 -3.30 2.88
N PRO A 97 -8.72 -4.27 2.05
CA PRO A 97 -9.68 -5.12 1.36
C PRO A 97 -10.40 -5.97 2.41
N THR A 98 -11.74 -5.98 2.37
CA THR A 98 -12.54 -6.78 3.29
C THR A 98 -12.36 -8.25 2.96
N PRO A 99 -11.76 -9.05 3.85
CA PRO A 99 -11.51 -10.46 3.59
C PRO A 99 -12.85 -11.19 3.44
N HIS A 100 -12.94 -12.08 2.44
CA HIS A 100 -14.09 -12.97 2.28
C HIS A 100 -14.17 -13.98 3.43
N GLU A 101 -15.35 -14.57 3.61
CA GLU A 101 -15.56 -15.67 4.57
C GLU A 101 -14.59 -16.84 4.34
N VAL A 102 -14.25 -17.56 5.41
CA VAL A 102 -13.25 -18.65 5.39
C VAL A 102 -13.56 -19.73 4.34
N ARG A 103 -14.85 -20.01 4.10
CA ARG A 103 -15.32 -21.02 3.13
C ARG A 103 -15.96 -20.39 1.88
N CYS A 104 -15.51 -19.20 1.48
CA CYS A 104 -16.01 -18.56 0.28
C CYS A 104 -15.71 -19.40 -0.97
N GLY A 105 -16.76 -19.71 -1.74
CA GLY A 105 -16.68 -20.48 -2.99
C GLY A 105 -16.70 -19.61 -4.25
N CYS A 106 -16.44 -18.30 -4.16
CA CYS A 106 -16.42 -17.44 -5.34
C CYS A 106 -15.25 -17.80 -6.26
N THR A 107 -15.39 -17.45 -7.55
CA THR A 107 -14.39 -17.76 -8.58
C THR A 107 -13.00 -17.21 -8.23
N GLU A 108 -12.93 -16.01 -7.65
CA GLU A 108 -11.68 -15.38 -7.24
C GLU A 108 -10.99 -16.09 -6.06
N CYS A 109 -11.73 -16.46 -5.01
CA CYS A 109 -11.19 -17.19 -3.87
C CYS A 109 -10.72 -18.59 -4.26
N VAL A 110 -11.49 -19.29 -5.10
CA VAL A 110 -11.11 -20.62 -5.60
C VAL A 110 -9.87 -20.52 -6.48
N LYS A 111 -9.83 -19.56 -7.41
CA LYS A 111 -8.67 -19.35 -8.29
C LYS A 111 -7.41 -18.99 -7.50
N SER A 112 -7.47 -17.97 -6.66
CA SER A 112 -6.32 -17.53 -5.85
C SER A 112 -5.80 -18.63 -4.91
N SER A 113 -6.69 -19.41 -4.30
CA SER A 113 -6.31 -20.55 -3.47
C SER A 113 -5.68 -21.69 -4.28
N SER A 114 -6.17 -21.94 -5.51
CA SER A 114 -5.61 -22.97 -6.40
C SER A 114 -4.25 -22.58 -7.00
N GLU A 115 -4.03 -21.29 -7.25
CA GLU A 115 -2.77 -20.77 -7.76
C GLU A 115 -1.71 -20.68 -6.66
N ASP A 116 -2.07 -20.14 -5.48
CA ASP A 116 -1.17 -20.01 -4.35
C ASP A 116 -1.95 -19.96 -3.01
N SER A 117 -2.16 -21.14 -2.44
CA SER A 117 -2.87 -21.30 -1.16
C SER A 117 -2.20 -20.58 0.03
N LEU A 118 -0.88 -20.43 0.01
CA LEU A 118 -0.12 -19.77 1.07
C LEU A 118 -0.32 -18.25 1.00
N ARG A 119 -0.20 -17.65 -0.19
CA ARG A 119 -0.46 -16.21 -0.38
C ARG A 119 -1.93 -15.88 -0.14
N HIS A 120 -2.86 -16.70 -0.60
CA HIS A 120 -4.29 -16.53 -0.34
C HIS A 120 -4.59 -16.49 1.18
N SER A 121 -3.97 -17.40 1.95
CA SER A 121 -4.12 -17.43 3.41
C SER A 121 -3.44 -16.25 4.09
N ARG A 122 -2.22 -15.90 3.66
CA ARG A 122 -1.43 -14.78 4.22
C ARG A 122 -2.09 -13.43 4.00
N SER A 123 -2.61 -13.17 2.80
CA SER A 123 -3.34 -11.94 2.49
C SER A 123 -4.52 -11.74 3.44
N ARG A 124 -5.28 -12.79 3.72
CA ARG A 124 -6.40 -12.75 4.67
C ARG A 124 -5.95 -12.42 6.10
N ILE A 125 -4.86 -13.05 6.55
CA ILE A 125 -4.28 -12.79 7.88
C ILE A 125 -3.84 -11.33 7.99
N ASN A 126 -3.20 -10.80 6.94
CA ASN A 126 -2.74 -9.43 6.91
C ASN A 126 -3.89 -8.41 6.94
N SER A 127 -5.03 -8.71 6.31
CA SER A 127 -6.23 -7.86 6.40
C SER A 127 -6.91 -7.88 7.78
N TYR A 128 -6.81 -8.97 8.55
CA TYR A 128 -7.46 -9.11 9.85
C TYR A 128 -6.62 -8.61 11.03
N ARG A 129 -5.30 -8.64 10.88
CA ARG A 129 -4.36 -8.16 11.89
C ARG A 129 -4.34 -6.65 11.94
#